data_AF-A0A2D8APH2-F1
#
_entry.id   AF-A0A2D8APH2-F1
#
_cell.length_a   1.000
_cell.length_b   1.000
_cell.length_c   1.000
_cell.angle_alpha   90.00
_cell.angle_beta   90.00
_cell.angle_gamma   90.00
#
_symmetry.space_group_name_H-M   'P 1'
#
loop_
_entity.id
_entity.type
_entity.pdbx_description
1 polymer ?
#
loop_
_entity_poly.entity_id
_entity_poly.type
_entity_poly.pdbx_seq_one_letter_code
_entity_poly.pdbx_strand_id
1 'polypeptide(L)'
;MESETRNGLLLIAVSLLMLPVTMDLMQYHDDSSDEYQRECDINYRILVLDNNDPIDGQRCEEIEDEMSKRLNYFIGSMAIFVLTGLCGIALVLPQGDNGRQPPMGGQLR
;
A
#
# COMPACT_ATOMS: atom_id res chain seq x y z
N MET A 1 27.06 2.40 9.91
CA MET A 1 26.96 3.30 8.75
C MET A 1 26.94 2.54 7.43
N GLU A 2 28.06 1.97 6.94
CA GLU A 2 28.08 1.35 5.59
C GLU A 2 27.13 0.15 5.41
N SER A 3 26.99 -0.69 6.44
CA SER A 3 26.03 -1.81 6.43
C SER A 3 24.57 -1.35 6.50
N GLU A 4 24.29 -0.28 7.23
CA GLU A 4 22.94 0.29 7.39
C GLU A 4 22.49 0.97 6.09
N THR A 5 23.39 1.71 5.44
CA THR A 5 23.13 2.32 4.12
C THR A 5 22.90 1.24 3.05
N ARG A 6 23.68 0.15 3.07
CA ARG A 6 23.48 -0.98 2.14
C ARG A 6 22.14 -1.67 2.39
N ASN A 7 21.75 -1.88 3.64
CA ASN A 7 20.47 -2.47 4.00
C ASN A 7 19.30 -1.54 3.64
N GLY A 8 19.46 -0.23 3.83
CA GLY A 8 18.46 0.76 3.42
C GLY A 8 18.26 0.81 1.91
N LEU A 9 19.35 0.78 1.13
CA LEU A 9 19.30 0.66 -0.34
C LEU A 9 18.61 -0.63 -0.80
N LEU A 10 18.86 -1.75 -0.12
CA LEU A 10 18.17 -3.02 -0.40
C LEU A 10 16.66 -2.90 -0.14
N LEU A 11 16.24 -2.29 0.97
CA LEU A 11 14.82 -2.08 1.28
C LEU A 11 14.14 -1.16 0.26
N ILE A 12 14.83 -0.14 -0.23
CA ILE A 12 14.34 0.74 -1.30
C ILE A 12 14.22 -0.03 -2.63
N ALA A 13 15.18 -0.88 -2.98
CA ALA A 13 15.10 -1.70 -4.18
C ALA A 13 13.92 -2.70 -4.11
N VAL A 14 13.70 -3.30 -2.94
CA VAL A 14 12.56 -4.19 -2.68
C VAL A 14 11.23 -3.44 -2.77
N SER A 15 11.14 -2.21 -2.25
CA SER A 15 9.91 -1.42 -2.35
C SER A 15 9.60 -1.05 -3.81
N LEU A 16 10.60 -0.67 -4.60
CA LEU A 16 10.42 -0.40 -6.04
C LEU A 16 9.93 -1.62 -6.82
N LEU A 17 10.36 -2.84 -6.45
CA LEU A 17 9.85 -4.08 -7.05
C LEU A 17 8.43 -4.44 -6.58
N MET A 18 8.06 -4.08 -5.35
CA MET A 18 6.71 -4.29 -4.80
C MET A 18 5.66 -3.32 -5.36
N LEU A 19 6.10 -2.19 -5.94
CA LEU A 19 5.24 -1.16 -6.52
C LEU A 19 4.33 -1.68 -7.66
N PRO A 20 4.85 -2.35 -8.72
CA PRO A 20 4.00 -2.90 -9.77
C PRO A 20 3.05 -4.00 -9.27
N VAL A 21 3.50 -4.81 -8.30
CA VAL A 21 2.66 -5.85 -7.67
C VAL A 21 1.48 -5.23 -6.93
N THR A 22 1.73 -4.16 -6.18
CA THR A 22 0.68 -3.44 -5.46
C THR A 22 -0.28 -2.73 -6.42
N MET A 23 0.23 -2.19 -7.54
CA MET A 23 -0.61 -1.61 -8.59
C MET A 23 -1.53 -2.64 -9.28
N ASP A 24 -1.02 -3.82 -9.57
CA ASP A 24 -1.79 -4.92 -10.17
C ASP A 24 -2.93 -5.38 -9.23
N LEU A 25 -2.62 -5.58 -7.94
CA LEU A 25 -3.62 -5.91 -6.94
C LEU A 25 -4.70 -4.82 -6.76
N MET A 26 -4.32 -3.53 -6.89
CA MET A 26 -5.28 -2.42 -6.80
C MET A 26 -6.26 -2.45 -7.98
N GLN A 27 -5.76 -2.57 -9.20
CA GLN A 27 -6.62 -2.61 -10.40
C GLN A 27 -7.54 -3.81 -10.38
N TYR A 28 -7.02 -4.96 -9.96
CA TYR A 28 -7.81 -6.17 -9.84
C TYR A 28 -8.91 -6.03 -8.78
N HIS A 29 -8.62 -5.38 -7.65
CA HIS A 29 -9.62 -5.10 -6.63
C HIS A 29 -10.70 -4.14 -7.15
N ASP A 30 -10.32 -3.04 -7.81
CA ASP A 30 -11.27 -2.07 -8.35
C ASP A 30 -12.21 -2.70 -9.40
N ASP A 31 -11.69 -3.55 -10.28
CA ASP A 31 -12.49 -4.29 -11.28
C ASP A 31 -13.50 -5.23 -10.60
N SER A 32 -13.04 -6.01 -9.60
CA SER A 32 -13.94 -6.88 -8.82
C SER A 32 -14.97 -6.11 -8.01
N SER A 33 -14.63 -4.90 -7.56
CA SER A 33 -15.57 -4.03 -6.83
C SER A 33 -16.67 -3.48 -7.73
N ASP A 34 -16.35 -3.10 -8.98
CA ASP A 34 -17.34 -2.63 -9.95
C ASP A 34 -18.29 -3.78 -10.35
N GLU A 35 -17.75 -4.99 -10.52
CA GLU A 35 -18.54 -6.19 -10.83
C GLU A 35 -19.50 -6.55 -9.68
N TYR A 36 -19.01 -6.55 -8.44
CA TYR A 36 -19.85 -6.76 -7.26
C TYR A 36 -20.96 -5.69 -7.14
N GLN A 37 -20.63 -4.42 -7.40
CA GLN A 37 -21.60 -3.33 -7.33
C GLN A 37 -22.70 -3.46 -8.40
N ARG A 38 -22.39 -4.01 -9.58
CA ARG A 38 -23.39 -4.27 -10.63
C ARG A 38 -24.26 -5.48 -10.34
N GLU A 39 -23.67 -6.58 -9.86
CA GLU A 39 -24.40 -7.85 -9.73
C GLU A 39 -25.12 -8.01 -8.38
N CYS A 40 -24.56 -7.43 -7.30
CA CYS A 40 -24.97 -7.74 -5.93
C CYS A 40 -25.47 -6.53 -5.13
N ASP A 41 -25.14 -5.28 -5.51
CA ASP A 41 -25.67 -4.11 -4.81
C ASP A 41 -27.12 -3.81 -5.23
N ILE A 42 -28.05 -4.06 -4.31
CA ILE A 42 -29.50 -3.86 -4.51
C ILE A 42 -29.81 -2.39 -4.84
N ASN A 43 -29.12 -1.43 -4.23
CA ASN A 43 -29.39 -0.02 -4.46
C ASN A 43 -28.93 0.39 -5.86
N TYR A 44 -27.74 -0.03 -6.28
CA TYR A 44 -27.20 0.28 -7.60
C TYR A 44 -28.03 -0.38 -8.71
N ARG A 45 -28.45 -1.64 -8.53
CA ARG A 45 -29.32 -2.32 -9.50
C ARG A 45 -30.67 -1.64 -9.67
N ILE A 46 -31.32 -1.25 -8.57
CA ILE A 46 -32.65 -0.64 -8.62
C ILE A 46 -32.59 0.84 -9.04
N LEU A 47 -31.66 1.62 -8.50
CA LEU A 47 -31.62 3.08 -8.73
C LEU A 47 -30.85 3.49 -9.98
N VAL A 48 -29.87 2.70 -10.44
CA VAL A 48 -29.00 3.06 -11.58
C VAL A 48 -29.28 2.19 -12.80
N LEU A 49 -29.44 0.87 -12.63
CA LEU A 49 -29.69 -0.04 -13.75
C LEU A 49 -31.19 -0.33 -14.02
N ASP A 50 -32.10 0.16 -13.18
CA ASP A 50 -33.54 -0.15 -13.22
C ASP A 50 -33.84 -1.67 -13.33
N ASN A 51 -32.99 -2.47 -12.69
CA ASN A 51 -33.05 -3.93 -12.73
C ASN A 51 -33.55 -4.48 -11.38
N ASN A 52 -34.69 -5.19 -11.41
CA ASN A 52 -35.33 -5.82 -10.26
C ASN A 52 -35.33 -7.36 -10.31
N ASP A 53 -34.51 -7.97 -11.17
CA ASP A 53 -34.39 -9.44 -11.21
C ASP A 53 -33.87 -9.97 -9.86
N PRO A 54 -34.35 -11.16 -9.42
CA PRO A 54 -33.96 -11.74 -8.13
C PRO A 54 -32.45 -11.98 -8.07
N ILE A 55 -31.83 -11.53 -6.97
CA ILE A 55 -30.40 -11.75 -6.70
C ILE A 55 -30.19 -13.19 -6.27
N ASP A 56 -29.19 -13.84 -6.85
CA ASP A 56 -28.68 -15.12 -6.37
C ASP A 56 -27.76 -14.88 -5.17
N GLY A 57 -28.31 -14.98 -3.97
CA GLY A 57 -27.60 -14.67 -2.72
C GLY A 57 -26.37 -15.54 -2.48
N GLN A 58 -26.37 -16.81 -2.93
CA GLN A 58 -25.20 -17.69 -2.80
C GLN A 58 -24.05 -17.20 -3.68
N ARG A 59 -24.34 -16.76 -4.90
CA ARG A 59 -23.33 -16.24 -5.82
C ARG A 59 -22.71 -14.94 -5.31
N CYS A 60 -23.50 -14.07 -4.68
CA CYS A 60 -22.97 -12.84 -4.08
C CYS A 60 -22.08 -13.09 -2.87
N GLU A 61 -22.41 -14.07 -2.03
CA GLU A 61 -21.59 -14.43 -0.85
C GLU A 61 -20.23 -15.02 -1.28
N GLU A 62 -20.19 -15.81 -2.36
CA GLU A 62 -18.93 -16.32 -2.93
C GLU A 62 -18.05 -15.20 -3.50
N ILE A 63 -18.64 -14.25 -4.23
CA ILE A 63 -17.91 -13.10 -4.80
C ILE A 63 -17.37 -12.20 -3.68
N GLU A 64 -18.15 -11.96 -2.62
CA GLU A 64 -17.74 -11.15 -1.48
C GLU A 64 -16.56 -11.77 -0.71
N ASP A 65 -16.55 -13.08 -0.49
CA ASP A 65 -15.45 -13.78 0.21
C ASP A 65 -14.15 -13.77 -0.61
N GLU A 66 -14.23 -13.95 -1.93
CA GLU A 66 -13.06 -13.83 -2.80
C GLU A 66 -12.52 -12.39 -2.83
N MET A 67 -13.40 -11.41 -2.95
CA MET A 67 -13.05 -9.99 -2.95
C MET A 67 -12.37 -9.58 -1.63
N SER A 68 -12.93 -10.02 -0.50
CA SER A 68 -12.42 -9.75 0.85
C SER A 68 -11.01 -10.31 1.06
N LYS A 69 -10.76 -11.56 0.63
CA LYS A 69 -9.42 -12.16 0.69
C LYS A 69 -8.40 -11.36 -0.13
N ARG A 70 -8.77 -10.96 -1.35
CA ARG A 70 -7.88 -10.21 -2.26
C ARG A 70 -7.62 -8.79 -1.74
N LEU A 71 -8.62 -8.11 -1.20
CA LEU A 71 -8.46 -6.83 -0.51
C LEU A 71 -7.45 -6.96 0.64
N ASN A 72 -7.54 -8.03 1.43
CA ASN A 72 -6.64 -8.23 2.56
C ASN A 72 -5.19 -8.43 2.11
N TYR A 73 -4.96 -9.13 0.98
CA TYR A 73 -3.64 -9.23 0.36
C TYR A 73 -3.13 -7.87 -0.14
N PHE A 74 -3.99 -7.04 -0.73
CA PHE A 74 -3.63 -5.70 -1.20
C PHE A 74 -3.24 -4.78 -0.04
N ILE A 75 -4.03 -4.74 1.03
CA ILE A 75 -3.73 -3.95 2.23
C ILE A 75 -2.42 -4.44 2.87
N GLY A 76 -2.24 -5.77 2.93
CA GLY A 76 -1.00 -6.38 3.42
C GLY A 76 0.22 -5.99 2.60
N SER A 77 0.15 -6.07 1.27
CA SER A 77 1.27 -5.70 0.39
C SER A 77 1.57 -4.21 0.45
N MET A 78 0.53 -3.37 0.51
CA MET A 78 0.66 -1.92 0.67
C MET A 78 1.35 -1.56 2.00
N ALA A 79 0.95 -2.20 3.10
CA ALA A 79 1.58 -1.98 4.40
C ALA A 79 3.07 -2.35 4.37
N ILE A 80 3.43 -3.50 3.78
CA ILE A 80 4.82 -3.91 3.62
C ILE A 80 5.59 -2.92 2.74
N PHE A 81 5.01 -2.48 1.62
CA PHE A 81 5.62 -1.49 0.72
C PHE A 81 5.92 -0.17 1.45
N VAL A 82 4.97 0.36 2.21
CA VAL A 82 5.14 1.61 2.97
C VAL A 82 6.21 1.44 4.05
N LEU A 83 6.16 0.35 4.83
CA LEU A 83 7.11 0.09 5.91
C LEU A 83 8.54 -0.08 5.37
N THR A 84 8.71 -0.87 4.31
CA THR A 84 10.03 -1.09 3.69
C THR A 84 10.56 0.20 3.05
N GLY A 85 9.72 0.99 2.39
CA GLY A 85 10.10 2.29 1.85
C GLY A 85 10.55 3.29 2.92
N LEU A 86 9.75 3.45 3.98
CA LEU A 86 10.07 4.39 5.08
C LEU A 86 11.30 3.94 5.87
N CYS A 87 11.41 2.66 6.23
CA CYS A 87 12.60 2.13 6.91
C CYS A 87 13.85 2.23 6.03
N GLY A 88 13.72 1.97 4.73
CA GLY A 88 14.83 2.10 3.78
C GLY A 88 15.38 3.53 3.72
N ILE A 89 14.49 4.52 3.59
CA ILE A 89 14.86 5.94 3.59
C ILE A 89 15.47 6.35 4.94
N ALA A 90 14.89 5.92 6.06
CA ALA A 90 15.38 6.24 7.40
C ALA A 90 16.80 5.73 7.68
N LEU A 91 17.18 4.58 7.09
CA LEU A 91 18.51 4.00 7.21
C LEU A 91 19.55 4.63 6.27
N VAL A 92 19.11 5.24 5.17
CA VAL A 92 19.99 5.92 4.20
C VAL A 92 20.24 7.38 4.60
N LEU A 93 19.27 8.03 5.25
CA LEU A 93 19.44 9.40 5.70
C LEU A 93 20.53 9.48 6.77
N PRO A 94 21.54 10.36 6.59
CA PRO A 94 22.50 10.62 7.64
C PRO A 94 21.74 11.20 8.82
N GLN A 95 21.66 10.45 9.93
CA GLN A 95 21.18 11.01 11.19
C GLN A 95 22.17 12.09 11.56
N GLY A 96 21.73 13.34 11.49
CA GLY A 96 22.56 14.51 11.74
C GLY A 96 23.38 14.26 12.99
N ASP A 97 24.70 14.31 12.81
CA ASP A 97 25.66 14.12 13.87
C ASP A 97 25.34 15.09 15.00
N ASN A 98 24.77 14.58 16.10
CA ASN A 98 24.69 15.29 17.37
C ASN A 98 26.06 15.27 18.09
N GLY A 99 27.14 15.13 17.34
CA GLY A 99 28.53 15.25 17.75
C GLY A 99 29.06 16.66 17.55
N ARG A 100 28.86 17.51 18.56
CA ARG A 100 29.64 18.73 18.81
C ARG A 100 29.60 19.79 17.70
N GLN A 101 28.71 20.77 17.91
CA GLN A 101 29.04 22.15 17.57
C GLN A 101 30.49 22.44 18.03
N PRO A 102 31.44 22.77 17.13
CA PRO A 102 32.76 23.18 17.58
C PRO A 102 32.56 24.42 18.47
N PRO A 103 33.27 24.55 19.61
CA PRO A 103 33.18 25.77 20.38
C PRO A 103 33.54 26.92 19.42
N MET A 104 32.70 27.96 19.37
CA MET A 104 33.08 29.23 18.75
C MET A 104 34.36 29.67 19.47
N GLY A 105 35.49 29.39 18.83
CA GLY A 105 36.81 29.70 19.33
C GLY A 105 36.91 31.20 19.48
N GLY A 106 37.00 31.64 20.73
CA GLY A 106 37.10 33.03 21.10
C GLY A 106 38.41 33.68 20.66
N GLN A 107 38.34 35.01 20.65
CA GLN A 107 39.40 36.00 20.63
C GLN A 107 40.15 36.22 19.31
N LEU A 108 39.65 37.21 18.57
CA LEU A 108 40.47 38.18 17.86
C LEU A 108 41.45 38.82 18.87
N ARG A 109 42.74 38.49 18.74
CA ARG A 109 43.86 39.36 19.15
C ARG A 109 44.61 39.76 17.89
#